data_AF-A0A165JX59-F1
#
_entry.id   AF-A0A165JX59-F1
#
_cell.length_a   1.000
_cell.length_b   1.000
_cell.length_c   1.000
_cell.angle_alpha   90.00
_cell.angle_beta   90.00
_cell.angle_gamma   90.00
#
_symmetry.space_group_name_H-M   'P 1'
#
loop_
_entity.id
_entity.type
_entity.pdbx_description
1 polymer ?
#
loop_
_entity_poly.entity_id
_entity_poly.type
_entity_poly.pdbx_seq_one_letter_code
_entity_poly.pdbx_strand_id
1 'polypeptide(L)'
;MDAEELVIPQRVLDLKDKIETFVREPLVLPSWVPKRTWNRRPGCDEDDMAHLTNLHIPVQTYGQDKPDMLLYQLGELRTLDPAFPDRLHAFVEGDDHLLLVNQSGTGKTRLLFETLCHHWGLYLTCAQDINLNPYGSHDITAVFIMLDRFRHRVLELARLSSRSSKFKAAVYANQMTARLLVQSHGVPDADARKKWLVLQLRPDDILDGRDLFLDLVHDWESSDFDAWPEIPRFMRNVGVLLEFVALDEAQMAGRAFRRSFTTADWKSYRPLLGDRLQASFRRCVGGILACCAALLRSRGIRFPRTVVGIYPSL
;
A
#
# COMPACT_ATOMS: atom_id res chain seq x y z
N MET A 1 16.83 -30.32 -6.84
CA MET A 1 16.89 -28.89 -6.51
C MET A 1 16.66 -28.81 -5.03
N ASP A 2 17.72 -28.57 -4.28
CA ASP A 2 17.61 -28.37 -2.85
C ASP A 2 16.84 -27.07 -2.62
N ALA A 3 15.74 -27.16 -1.86
CA ALA A 3 15.00 -25.98 -1.45
C ALA A 3 15.84 -25.25 -0.41
N GLU A 4 16.74 -24.38 -0.86
CA GLU A 4 17.43 -23.44 0.03
C GLU A 4 16.37 -22.58 0.75
N GLU A 5 16.38 -22.68 2.07
CA GLU A 5 15.42 -22.06 2.97
C GLU A 5 15.57 -20.53 2.92
N LEU A 6 14.48 -19.84 2.62
CA LEU A 6 14.47 -18.38 2.57
C LEU A 6 14.63 -17.83 4.00
N VAL A 7 15.54 -16.88 4.21
CA VAL A 7 15.69 -16.21 5.50
C VAL A 7 14.49 -15.30 5.73
N ILE A 8 13.58 -15.72 6.60
CA ILE A 8 12.45 -14.91 7.06
C ILE A 8 12.90 -14.08 8.27
N PRO A 9 12.74 -12.74 8.29
CA PRO A 9 13.06 -11.93 9.44
C PRO A 9 12.35 -12.44 10.70
N GLN A 10 13.06 -12.49 11.83
CA GLN A 10 12.51 -13.05 13.07
C GLN A 10 11.17 -12.39 13.45
N ARG A 11 11.02 -11.07 13.29
CA ARG A 11 9.74 -10.37 13.55
C ARG A 11 8.56 -10.89 12.74
N VAL A 12 8.80 -11.31 11.50
CA VAL A 12 7.76 -11.88 10.64
C VAL A 12 7.38 -13.26 11.17
N LEU A 13 8.36 -14.05 11.64
CA LEU A 13 8.11 -15.33 12.30
C LEU A 13 7.36 -15.14 13.62
N ASP A 14 7.70 -14.11 14.40
CA ASP A 14 7.04 -13.79 15.67
C ASP A 14 5.55 -13.46 15.49
N LEU A 15 5.16 -12.95 14.32
CA LEU A 15 3.77 -12.64 13.97
C LEU A 15 3.11 -13.71 13.09
N LYS A 16 3.82 -14.79 12.76
CA LYS A 16 3.35 -15.82 11.82
C LYS A 16 2.01 -16.40 12.22
N ASP A 17 1.89 -16.86 13.47
CA ASP A 17 0.65 -17.50 13.95
C ASP A 17 -0.53 -16.54 13.90
N LYS A 18 -0.28 -15.25 14.16
CA LYS A 18 -1.31 -14.23 14.09
C LYS A 18 -1.74 -13.93 12.66
N ILE A 19 -0.78 -13.80 11.75
CA ILE A 19 -1.05 -13.65 10.31
C ILE A 19 -1.82 -14.87 9.81
N GLU A 20 -1.38 -16.08 10.11
CA GLU A 20 -2.08 -17.30 9.69
C GLU A 20 -3.50 -17.40 10.26
N THR A 21 -3.70 -17.00 11.51
CA THR A 21 -5.03 -16.95 12.14
C THR A 21 -5.94 -15.97 11.40
N PHE A 22 -5.48 -14.73 11.18
CA PHE A 22 -6.21 -13.72 10.41
C PHE A 22 -6.55 -14.20 8.99
N VAL A 23 -5.63 -14.93 8.36
CA VAL A 23 -5.84 -15.46 7.01
C VAL A 23 -6.85 -16.59 6.98
N ARG A 24 -6.94 -17.43 8.02
CA ARG A 24 -7.92 -18.52 8.08
C ARG A 24 -9.32 -18.08 8.51
N GLU A 25 -9.43 -17.15 9.46
CA GLU A 25 -10.71 -16.74 10.04
C GLU A 25 -11.50 -15.79 9.13
N PRO A 26 -12.84 -15.82 9.09
CA PRO A 26 -13.61 -14.85 8.31
C PRO A 26 -13.17 -13.39 8.60
N LEU A 27 -13.04 -12.58 7.55
CA LEU A 27 -12.67 -11.17 7.70
C LEU A 27 -13.84 -10.41 8.36
N VAL A 28 -13.75 -10.21 9.67
CA VAL A 28 -14.73 -9.45 10.45
C VAL A 28 -14.08 -8.16 10.94
N LEU A 29 -14.48 -7.04 10.36
CA LEU A 29 -14.08 -5.73 10.85
C LEU A 29 -15.04 -5.27 11.96
N PRO A 30 -14.55 -4.56 12.99
CA PRO A 30 -15.42 -3.98 14.00
C PRO A 30 -16.43 -3.03 13.35
N SER A 31 -17.70 -3.17 13.69
CA SER A 31 -18.77 -2.33 13.15
C SER A 31 -18.87 -1.00 13.89
N TRP A 32 -19.11 0.06 13.14
CA TRP A 32 -19.46 1.37 13.65
C TRP A 32 -20.85 1.36 14.28
N VAL A 33 -20.97 1.97 15.46
CA VAL A 33 -22.25 2.10 16.15
C VAL A 33 -22.76 3.53 15.95
N PRO A 34 -23.88 3.73 15.24
CA PRO A 34 -24.44 5.06 15.03
C PRO A 34 -24.78 5.72 16.35
N LYS A 35 -24.53 7.04 16.45
CA LYS A 35 -24.87 7.83 17.64
C LYS A 35 -26.21 8.52 17.43
N ARG A 36 -27.10 8.40 18.42
CA ARG A 36 -28.40 9.10 18.45
C ARG A 36 -28.27 10.63 18.49
N THR A 37 -27.10 11.19 18.76
CA THR A 37 -26.93 12.65 18.76
C THR A 37 -25.67 13.02 18.01
N TRP A 38 -25.81 13.97 17.08
CA TRP A 38 -24.68 14.55 16.36
C TRP A 38 -24.68 16.05 16.57
N ASN A 39 -23.67 16.58 17.24
CA ASN A 39 -23.48 18.02 17.45
C ASN A 39 -24.74 18.77 17.94
N ARG A 40 -25.45 18.20 18.93
CA ARG A 40 -26.66 18.79 19.55
C ARG A 40 -27.88 18.94 18.61
N ARG A 41 -27.85 18.36 17.41
CA ARG A 41 -29.06 18.24 16.59
C ARG A 41 -29.90 17.06 17.09
N PRO A 42 -31.25 17.18 17.11
CA PRO A 42 -32.12 16.04 17.40
C PRO A 42 -31.73 14.88 16.48
N GLY A 43 -31.61 13.70 17.07
CA GLY A 43 -31.09 12.50 16.44
C GLY A 43 -31.89 12.02 15.24
N CYS A 44 -31.27 11.12 14.47
CA CYS A 44 -31.98 10.16 13.63
C CYS A 44 -33.09 9.47 14.45
N ASP A 45 -34.23 9.23 13.82
CA ASP A 45 -35.31 8.46 14.42
C ASP A 45 -34.91 6.98 14.58
N GLU A 46 -35.80 6.16 15.17
CA GLU A 46 -35.49 4.76 15.43
C GLU A 46 -35.32 3.95 14.13
N ASP A 47 -36.04 4.33 13.08
CA ASP A 47 -35.97 3.68 11.77
C ASP A 47 -34.62 3.96 11.09
N ASP A 48 -34.17 5.21 11.09
CA ASP A 48 -32.85 5.61 10.61
C ASP A 48 -31.73 4.91 11.40
N MET A 49 -31.86 4.83 12.73
CA MET A 49 -30.87 4.16 13.58
C MET A 49 -30.81 2.66 13.28
N ALA A 50 -31.97 2.01 13.16
CA ALA A 50 -32.06 0.61 12.78
C ALA A 50 -31.46 0.38 11.39
N HIS A 51 -31.76 1.27 10.43
CA HIS A 51 -31.19 1.24 9.10
C HIS A 51 -29.66 1.34 9.13
N LEU A 52 -29.10 2.37 9.79
CA LEU A 52 -27.66 2.60 9.89
C LEU A 52 -26.93 1.44 10.59
N THR A 53 -27.54 0.85 11.62
CA THR A 53 -27.00 -0.35 12.27
C THR A 53 -26.99 -1.56 11.33
N ASN A 54 -28.07 -1.75 10.56
CA ASN A 54 -28.20 -2.85 9.59
C ASN A 54 -27.25 -2.70 8.38
N LEU A 55 -26.69 -1.52 8.13
CA LEU A 55 -25.66 -1.35 7.11
C LEU A 55 -24.34 -2.06 7.50
N HIS A 56 -24.10 -2.38 8.78
CA HIS A 56 -22.86 -3.02 9.23
C HIS A 56 -21.59 -2.31 8.74
N ILE A 57 -21.60 -0.97 8.76
CA ILE A 57 -20.47 -0.16 8.30
C ILE A 57 -19.27 -0.40 9.24
N PRO A 58 -18.05 -0.67 8.75
CA PRO A 58 -16.89 -0.81 9.62
C PRO A 58 -16.56 0.49 10.37
N VAL A 59 -15.92 0.40 11.53
CA VAL A 59 -15.46 1.58 12.29
C VAL A 59 -14.03 1.95 11.94
N GLN A 60 -13.73 3.25 11.93
CA GLN A 60 -12.37 3.78 11.95
C GLN A 60 -11.77 3.62 13.35
N THR A 61 -10.71 2.82 13.46
CA THR A 61 -10.08 2.41 14.74
C THR A 61 -9.18 3.46 15.36
N TYR A 62 -8.67 4.41 14.58
CA TYR A 62 -7.80 5.50 15.04
C TYR A 62 -8.55 6.61 15.81
N GLY A 63 -9.26 6.24 16.87
CA GLY A 63 -9.84 7.17 17.84
C GLY A 63 -10.99 8.04 17.32
N GLN A 64 -11.50 7.77 16.12
CA GLN A 64 -12.51 8.63 15.50
C GLN A 64 -13.94 8.16 15.78
N ASP A 65 -14.19 6.88 16.12
CA ASP A 65 -15.55 6.30 16.27
C ASP A 65 -16.48 6.75 15.11
N LYS A 66 -15.90 6.73 13.91
CA LYS A 66 -16.50 7.19 12.66
C LYS A 66 -16.78 6.00 11.76
N PRO A 67 -17.82 6.09 10.91
CA PRO A 67 -18.07 5.11 9.88
C PRO A 67 -16.92 5.12 8.86
N ASP A 68 -16.35 3.95 8.58
CA ASP A 68 -15.36 3.75 7.54
C ASP A 68 -16.04 3.44 6.20
N MET A 69 -16.33 4.51 5.48
CA MET A 69 -16.90 4.44 4.14
C MET A 69 -15.91 3.94 3.07
N LEU A 70 -14.61 3.88 3.36
CA LEU A 70 -13.62 3.35 2.42
C LEU A 70 -13.53 1.83 2.45
N LEU A 71 -13.84 1.20 3.60
CA LEU A 71 -13.91 -0.25 3.73
C LEU A 71 -15.33 -0.83 3.66
N TYR A 72 -16.36 0.00 3.77
CA TYR A 72 -17.75 -0.44 3.63
C TYR A 72 -18.01 -1.13 2.29
N GLN A 73 -18.42 -2.41 2.30
CA GLN A 73 -18.61 -3.25 1.10
C GLN A 73 -17.41 -3.32 0.14
N LEU A 74 -16.18 -3.24 0.66
CA LEU A 74 -14.96 -3.36 -0.15
C LEU A 74 -14.95 -4.67 -0.96
N GLY A 75 -14.69 -4.57 -2.27
CA GLY A 75 -14.72 -5.71 -3.21
C GLY A 75 -16.11 -6.16 -3.65
N GLU A 76 -17.16 -5.57 -3.10
CA GLU A 76 -18.56 -5.92 -3.38
C GLU A 76 -19.37 -4.72 -3.85
N LEU A 77 -18.74 -3.65 -4.35
CA LEU A 77 -19.45 -2.44 -4.79
C LEU A 77 -20.53 -2.67 -5.85
N ARG A 78 -20.51 -3.80 -6.57
CA ARG A 78 -21.58 -4.21 -7.49
C ARG A 78 -22.97 -4.25 -6.83
N THR A 79 -23.04 -4.44 -5.52
CA THR A 79 -24.31 -4.43 -4.76
C THR A 79 -24.90 -3.02 -4.65
N LEU A 80 -24.04 -2.00 -4.65
CA LEU A 80 -24.40 -0.59 -4.55
C LEU A 80 -24.50 0.06 -5.94
N ASP A 81 -23.65 -0.39 -6.87
CA ASP A 81 -23.59 0.05 -8.25
C ASP A 81 -23.31 -1.14 -9.18
N PRO A 82 -24.37 -1.73 -9.79
CA PRO A 82 -24.25 -2.87 -10.69
C PRO A 82 -23.33 -2.65 -11.90
N ALA A 83 -23.08 -1.40 -12.31
CA ALA A 83 -22.21 -1.07 -13.43
C ALA A 83 -20.74 -0.89 -13.01
N PHE A 84 -20.44 -0.92 -11.71
CA PHE A 84 -19.07 -0.73 -11.20
C PHE A 84 -18.06 -1.74 -11.74
N PRO A 85 -18.36 -3.06 -11.84
CA PRO A 85 -17.40 -4.04 -12.35
C PRO A 85 -16.89 -3.71 -13.77
N ASP A 86 -17.78 -3.28 -14.66
CA ASP A 86 -17.42 -2.93 -16.04
C ASP A 86 -16.53 -1.67 -16.07
N ARG A 87 -16.84 -0.69 -15.22
CA ARG A 87 -16.02 0.54 -15.09
C ARG A 87 -14.66 0.24 -14.49
N LEU A 88 -14.59 -0.64 -13.49
CA LEU A 88 -13.32 -1.08 -12.92
C LEU A 88 -12.50 -1.84 -13.96
N HIS A 89 -13.11 -2.76 -14.69
CA HIS A 89 -12.46 -3.50 -15.78
C HIS A 89 -11.88 -2.54 -16.82
N ALA A 90 -12.69 -1.61 -17.33
CA ALA A 90 -12.23 -0.61 -18.30
C ALA A 90 -11.12 0.30 -17.74
N PHE A 91 -11.16 0.61 -16.45
CA PHE A 91 -10.13 1.40 -15.78
C PHE A 91 -8.79 0.67 -15.69
N VAL A 92 -8.82 -0.64 -15.40
CA VAL A 92 -7.61 -1.45 -15.23
C VAL A 92 -7.15 -2.11 -16.53
N GLU A 93 -7.91 -2.00 -17.62
CA GLU A 93 -7.59 -2.59 -18.92
C GLU A 93 -6.32 -1.98 -19.55
N GLY A 94 -5.56 -2.80 -20.29
CA GLY A 94 -4.31 -2.39 -20.95
C GLY A 94 -3.06 -2.43 -20.05
N ASP A 95 -1.87 -2.40 -20.64
CA ASP A 95 -0.60 -2.65 -19.92
C ASP A 95 0.11 -1.39 -19.38
N ASP A 96 -0.52 -0.23 -19.50
CA ASP A 96 0.10 1.05 -19.15
C ASP A 96 0.03 1.37 -17.65
N HIS A 97 0.89 2.28 -17.22
CA HIS A 97 0.79 2.88 -15.89
C HIS A 97 -0.39 3.87 -15.86
N LEU A 98 -1.16 3.83 -14.77
CA LEU A 98 -2.36 4.64 -14.60
C LEU A 98 -2.07 5.84 -13.70
N LEU A 99 -2.57 7.00 -14.10
CA LEU A 99 -2.49 8.24 -13.32
C LEU A 99 -3.90 8.75 -13.03
N LEU A 100 -4.29 8.70 -11.76
CA LEU A 100 -5.57 9.19 -11.27
C LEU A 100 -5.44 10.63 -10.79
N VAL A 101 -5.77 11.60 -11.66
CA VAL A 101 -5.80 13.03 -11.30
C VAL A 101 -7.24 13.50 -11.24
N ASN A 102 -7.72 13.83 -10.03
CA ASN A 102 -9.07 14.38 -9.85
C ASN A 102 -9.18 15.16 -8.53
N GLN A 103 -10.22 15.98 -8.37
CA GLN A 103 -10.51 16.75 -7.15
C GLN A 103 -10.56 15.86 -5.90
N SER A 104 -10.33 16.45 -4.73
CA SER A 104 -10.46 15.74 -3.45
C SER A 104 -11.90 15.22 -3.25
N GLY A 105 -12.05 14.07 -2.59
CA GLY A 105 -13.36 13.45 -2.33
C GLY A 105 -14.03 12.73 -3.52
N THR A 106 -13.37 12.64 -4.67
CA THR A 106 -13.93 11.97 -5.88
C THR A 106 -13.79 10.44 -5.88
N GLY A 107 -13.39 9.84 -4.75
CA GLY A 107 -13.28 8.38 -4.62
C GLY A 107 -12.00 7.75 -5.16
N LYS A 108 -10.92 8.53 -5.38
CA LYS A 108 -9.63 8.00 -5.89
C LYS A 108 -9.07 6.88 -5.01
N THR A 109 -8.91 7.12 -3.70
CA THR A 109 -8.44 6.10 -2.75
C THR A 109 -9.35 4.88 -2.74
N ARG A 110 -10.68 5.07 -2.80
CA ARG A 110 -11.62 3.95 -2.89
C ARG A 110 -11.39 3.13 -4.15
N LEU A 111 -11.20 3.77 -5.30
CA LEU A 111 -10.92 3.07 -6.56
C LEU A 111 -9.60 2.28 -6.49
N LEU A 112 -8.57 2.81 -5.82
CA LEU A 112 -7.33 2.07 -5.56
C LEU A 112 -7.58 0.84 -4.69
N PHE A 113 -8.39 0.95 -3.63
CA PHE A 113 -8.72 -0.18 -2.77
C PHE A 113 -9.50 -1.25 -3.52
N GLU A 114 -10.49 -0.86 -4.32
CA GLU A 114 -11.26 -1.80 -5.15
C GLU A 114 -10.34 -2.52 -6.16
N THR A 115 -9.45 -1.77 -6.82
CA THR A 115 -8.45 -2.36 -7.72
C THR A 115 -7.63 -3.44 -7.00
N LEU A 116 -7.13 -3.14 -5.80
CA LEU A 116 -6.32 -4.08 -5.01
C LEU A 116 -7.13 -5.20 -4.32
N CYS A 117 -8.45 -5.07 -4.26
CA CYS A 117 -9.33 -6.14 -3.79
C CYS A 117 -9.55 -7.19 -4.90
N HIS A 118 -9.58 -6.75 -6.15
CA HIS A 118 -9.76 -7.60 -7.32
C HIS A 118 -8.45 -8.11 -7.93
N HIS A 119 -7.33 -7.45 -7.64
CA HIS A 119 -6.02 -7.81 -8.14
C HIS A 119 -4.99 -7.88 -7.02
N TRP A 120 -4.08 -8.84 -7.11
CA TRP A 120 -2.99 -8.94 -6.16
C TRP A 120 -2.07 -7.72 -6.33
N GLY A 121 -1.89 -6.93 -5.28
CA GLY A 121 -1.09 -5.72 -5.39
C GLY A 121 -0.58 -5.15 -4.09
N LEU A 122 0.28 -4.15 -4.22
CA LEU A 122 0.82 -3.38 -3.09
C LEU A 122 0.06 -2.06 -2.95
N TYR A 123 -0.35 -1.72 -1.73
CA TYR A 123 -0.81 -0.38 -1.38
C TYR A 123 0.29 0.38 -0.66
N LEU A 124 0.71 1.50 -1.24
CA LEU A 124 1.71 2.39 -0.70
C LEU A 124 1.11 3.78 -0.56
N THR A 125 1.21 4.41 0.61
CA THR A 125 0.76 5.79 0.80
C THR A 125 1.93 6.74 1.06
N CYS A 126 1.88 7.93 0.46
CA CYS A 126 2.83 9.02 0.70
C CYS A 126 2.35 10.02 1.76
N ALA A 127 1.13 9.84 2.27
CA ALA A 127 0.62 10.61 3.39
C ALA A 127 -0.28 9.75 4.25
N GLN A 128 0.17 9.55 5.48
CA GLN A 128 -0.66 9.02 6.54
C GLN A 128 -0.92 10.16 7.52
N ASP A 129 -2.19 10.43 7.75
CA ASP A 129 -2.66 11.36 8.77
C ASP A 129 -3.74 10.63 9.55
N ILE A 130 -3.48 10.37 10.82
CA ILE A 130 -4.37 9.63 11.73
C ILE A 130 -5.81 10.18 11.71
N ASN A 131 -5.99 11.48 11.39
CA ASN A 131 -7.30 12.12 11.33
C ASN A 131 -7.92 12.17 9.93
N LEU A 132 -7.11 12.25 8.87
CA LEU A 132 -7.59 12.48 7.50
C LEU A 132 -7.45 11.26 6.58
N ASN A 133 -6.36 10.51 6.72
CA ASN A 133 -6.06 9.31 5.96
C ASN A 133 -5.33 8.30 6.87
N PRO A 134 -6.06 7.54 7.69
CA PRO A 134 -5.47 6.61 8.65
C PRO A 134 -4.93 5.32 7.99
N TYR A 135 -5.11 5.14 6.67
CA TYR A 135 -4.82 3.87 6.01
C TYR A 135 -3.38 3.78 5.52
N GLY A 136 -2.86 2.56 5.54
CA GLY A 136 -1.52 2.22 5.06
C GLY A 136 -0.51 2.07 6.18
N SER A 137 0.66 1.56 5.83
CA SER A 137 1.84 1.62 6.69
C SER A 137 2.54 2.97 6.56
N HIS A 138 3.29 3.35 7.60
CA HIS A 138 4.20 4.50 7.56
C HIS A 138 5.54 4.18 6.86
N ASP A 139 5.73 2.96 6.38
CA ASP A 139 6.98 2.45 5.79
C ASP A 139 7.58 3.38 4.71
N ILE A 140 6.81 3.78 3.70
CA ILE A 140 7.27 4.63 2.59
C ILE A 140 7.60 6.04 3.07
N THR A 141 6.80 6.58 4.00
CA THR A 141 7.05 7.89 4.59
C THR A 141 8.35 7.87 5.40
N ALA A 142 8.59 6.82 6.19
CA ALA A 142 9.82 6.62 6.94
C ALA A 142 11.04 6.55 6.00
N VAL A 143 10.92 5.84 4.86
CA VAL A 143 12.00 5.81 3.87
C VAL A 143 12.25 7.19 3.27
N PHE A 144 11.22 7.97 2.94
CA PHE A 144 11.45 9.32 2.40
C PHE A 144 12.11 10.27 3.41
N ILE A 145 11.69 10.24 4.69
CA ILE A 145 12.32 11.01 5.77
C ILE A 145 13.81 10.65 5.87
N MET A 146 14.11 9.36 5.80
CA MET A 146 15.48 8.87 5.81
C MET A 146 16.28 9.37 4.61
N LEU A 147 15.75 9.23 3.38
CA LEU A 147 16.41 9.69 2.16
C LEU A 147 16.71 11.19 2.19
N ASP A 148 15.82 12.00 2.77
CA ASP A 148 16.04 13.43 2.89
C ASP A 148 17.20 13.77 3.84
N ARG A 149 17.31 13.06 4.98
CA ARG A 149 18.43 13.23 5.94
C ARG A 149 19.80 12.99 5.31
N PHE A 150 19.91 12.04 4.38
CA PHE A 150 21.19 11.66 3.78
C PHE A 150 21.64 12.56 2.61
N ARG A 151 20.81 13.52 2.19
CA ARG A 151 21.11 14.35 1.02
C ARG A 151 22.34 15.22 1.10
N HIS A 152 22.73 15.66 2.29
CA HIS A 152 23.90 16.53 2.45
C HIS A 152 25.23 15.80 2.27
N ARG A 153 25.22 14.47 2.12
CA ARG A 153 26.41 13.63 1.87
C ARG A 153 26.56 13.26 0.38
N VAL A 154 26.42 14.27 -0.49
CA VAL A 154 26.38 14.17 -1.97
C VAL A 154 27.57 13.40 -2.57
N LEU A 155 28.75 13.41 -1.95
CA LEU A 155 29.92 12.67 -2.44
C LEU A 155 29.82 11.14 -2.27
N GLU A 156 28.83 10.61 -1.55
CA GLU A 156 28.53 9.17 -1.45
C GLU A 156 27.37 8.70 -2.36
N LEU A 157 26.92 9.52 -3.32
CA LEU A 157 25.87 9.12 -4.27
C LEU A 157 26.24 7.93 -5.17
N ALA A 158 27.52 7.71 -5.46
CA ALA A 158 27.97 6.49 -6.14
C ALA A 158 27.82 5.23 -5.26
N ARG A 159 27.92 5.38 -3.93
CA ARG A 159 27.63 4.34 -2.91
C ARG A 159 26.15 4.20 -2.59
N LEU A 160 25.30 5.14 -3.02
CA LEU A 160 23.84 5.01 -2.93
C LEU A 160 23.27 3.95 -3.88
N SER A 161 24.04 3.47 -4.86
CA SER A 161 23.69 2.30 -5.66
C SER A 161 23.59 1.02 -4.81
N SER A 162 24.50 0.81 -3.85
CA SER A 162 24.44 -0.28 -2.86
C SER A 162 23.53 0.05 -1.66
N ARG A 163 23.40 1.33 -1.28
CA ARG A 163 22.54 1.79 -0.16
C ARG A 163 21.08 2.12 -0.54
N SER A 164 20.68 1.82 -1.78
CA SER A 164 19.28 1.70 -2.21
C SER A 164 18.53 0.53 -1.52
N SER A 165 19.23 -0.24 -0.66
CA SER A 165 18.77 -1.41 0.11
C SER A 165 17.59 -1.17 1.05
N LYS A 166 17.41 0.04 1.59
CA LYS A 166 16.39 0.30 2.62
C LYS A 166 14.98 0.57 2.08
N PHE A 167 14.86 1.18 0.90
CA PHE A 167 13.57 1.26 0.20
C PHE A 167 13.17 -0.11 -0.38
N LYS A 168 14.19 -0.90 -0.75
CA LYS A 168 14.02 -2.31 -1.12
C LYS A 168 13.54 -3.13 0.08
N ALA A 169 13.91 -2.76 1.31
CA ALA A 169 13.41 -3.36 2.55
C ALA A 169 11.90 -3.22 2.73
N ALA A 170 11.36 -2.02 2.56
CA ALA A 170 9.91 -1.76 2.68
C ALA A 170 9.12 -2.59 1.66
N VAL A 171 9.59 -2.62 0.41
CA VAL A 171 8.98 -3.43 -0.65
C VAL A 171 9.15 -4.92 -0.38
N TYR A 172 10.31 -5.35 0.13
CA TYR A 172 10.58 -6.73 0.49
C TYR A 172 9.74 -7.20 1.69
N ALA A 173 9.56 -6.35 2.70
CA ALA A 173 8.69 -6.59 3.85
C ALA A 173 7.24 -6.84 3.43
N ASN A 174 6.69 -5.93 2.63
CA ASN A 174 5.36 -6.08 2.05
C ASN A 174 5.23 -7.37 1.24
N GLN A 175 6.23 -7.64 0.40
CA GLN A 175 6.31 -8.86 -0.37
C GLN A 175 6.34 -10.12 0.53
N MET A 176 7.18 -10.17 1.56
CA MET A 176 7.30 -11.32 2.45
C MET A 176 6.02 -11.64 3.21
N THR A 177 5.30 -10.63 3.70
CA THR A 177 4.00 -10.80 4.35
C THR A 177 2.97 -11.34 3.36
N ALA A 178 2.93 -10.82 2.13
CA ALA A 178 2.06 -11.33 1.06
C ALA A 178 2.30 -12.83 0.77
N ARG A 179 3.54 -13.31 0.91
CA ARG A 179 3.87 -14.72 0.72
C ARG A 179 3.31 -15.62 1.81
N LEU A 180 3.39 -15.20 3.08
CA LEU A 180 2.80 -15.95 4.19
C LEU A 180 1.28 -16.07 4.03
N LEU A 181 0.65 -15.01 3.52
CA LEU A 181 -0.77 -14.99 3.13
C LEU A 181 -1.10 -15.96 1.99
N VAL A 182 -0.25 -16.03 0.97
CA VAL A 182 -0.47 -16.92 -0.19
C VAL A 182 -0.19 -18.39 0.17
N GLN A 183 0.73 -18.66 1.08
CA GLN A 183 1.12 -20.01 1.50
C GLN A 183 0.17 -20.62 2.54
N SER A 184 -0.75 -19.85 3.13
CA SER A 184 -1.79 -20.37 4.01
C SER A 184 -2.87 -21.06 3.17
N HIS A 185 -2.58 -22.30 2.78
CA HIS A 185 -3.42 -23.17 1.97
C HIS A 185 -4.85 -23.27 2.56
N GLY A 186 -5.87 -22.90 1.77
CA GLY A 186 -7.29 -23.17 2.08
C GLY A 186 -8.25 -21.99 1.92
N VAL A 187 -7.75 -20.78 1.70
CA VAL A 187 -8.59 -19.57 1.55
C VAL A 187 -8.90 -19.32 0.08
N PRO A 188 -10.15 -18.99 -0.31
CA PRO A 188 -10.44 -18.54 -1.66
C PRO A 188 -9.57 -17.35 -2.07
N ASP A 189 -9.07 -17.36 -3.29
CA ASP A 189 -8.12 -16.36 -3.80
C ASP A 189 -8.66 -14.91 -3.71
N ALA A 190 -9.97 -14.71 -3.91
CA ALA A 190 -10.61 -13.40 -3.72
C ALA A 190 -10.58 -12.93 -2.25
N ASP A 191 -10.82 -13.83 -1.31
CA ASP A 191 -10.76 -13.52 0.12
C ASP A 191 -9.31 -13.25 0.56
N ALA A 192 -8.36 -14.02 0.01
CA ALA A 192 -6.94 -13.84 0.27
C ALA A 192 -6.45 -12.45 -0.19
N ARG A 193 -6.84 -11.99 -1.39
CA ARG A 193 -6.56 -10.62 -1.86
C ARG A 193 -7.14 -9.55 -0.95
N LYS A 194 -8.42 -9.70 -0.58
CA LYS A 194 -9.11 -8.74 0.28
C LYS A 194 -8.45 -8.64 1.65
N LYS A 195 -8.08 -9.77 2.25
CA LYS A 195 -7.34 -9.82 3.52
C LYS A 195 -5.95 -9.23 3.40
N TRP A 196 -5.26 -9.53 2.31
CA TRP A 196 -3.95 -8.95 2.02
C TRP A 196 -4.03 -7.43 1.93
N LEU A 197 -5.03 -6.90 1.25
CA LEU A 197 -5.28 -5.46 1.20
C LEU A 197 -5.57 -4.91 2.60
N VAL A 198 -6.50 -5.49 3.36
CA VAL A 198 -6.83 -5.00 4.72
C VAL A 198 -5.62 -4.98 5.63
N LEU A 199 -4.76 -6.01 5.57
CA LEU A 199 -3.52 -6.04 6.35
C LEU A 199 -2.57 -4.88 5.99
N GLN A 200 -2.48 -4.50 4.71
CA GLN A 200 -1.69 -3.33 4.29
C GLN A 200 -2.33 -2.01 4.72
N LEU A 201 -3.67 -1.94 4.74
CA LEU A 201 -4.40 -0.72 5.09
C LEU A 201 -4.43 -0.46 6.60
N ARG A 202 -4.46 -1.51 7.42
CA ARG A 202 -4.63 -1.43 8.88
C ARG A 202 -3.74 -2.47 9.58
N PRO A 203 -2.42 -2.44 9.39
CA PRO A 203 -1.54 -3.46 9.95
C PRO A 203 -1.63 -3.53 11.47
N ASP A 204 -1.76 -2.38 12.12
CA ASP A 204 -1.86 -2.25 13.56
C ASP A 204 -3.18 -2.78 14.14
N ASP A 205 -4.32 -2.55 13.48
CA ASP A 205 -5.60 -3.16 13.89
C ASP A 205 -5.50 -4.70 13.88
N ILE A 206 -4.85 -5.24 12.85
CA ILE A 206 -4.75 -6.69 12.66
C ILE A 206 -3.63 -7.29 13.52
N LEU A 207 -2.58 -6.53 13.84
CA LEU A 207 -1.36 -7.01 14.50
C LEU A 207 -1.14 -6.42 15.91
N ASP A 208 -2.20 -6.07 16.63
CA ASP A 208 -2.17 -5.58 18.03
C ASP A 208 -1.31 -4.32 18.22
N GLY A 209 -1.57 -3.29 17.42
CA GLY A 209 -0.86 -2.02 17.48
C GLY A 209 0.51 -2.05 16.77
N ARG A 210 0.82 -3.10 16.02
CA ARG A 210 2.10 -3.25 15.31
C ARG A 210 1.96 -2.96 13.82
N ASP A 211 2.76 -2.02 13.34
CA ASP A 211 2.99 -1.83 11.90
C ASP A 211 4.20 -2.67 11.48
N LEU A 212 3.96 -3.94 11.11
CA LEU A 212 5.02 -4.88 10.71
C LEU A 212 5.86 -4.33 9.54
N PHE A 213 5.25 -3.62 8.60
CA PHE A 213 5.96 -3.10 7.43
C PHE A 213 6.93 -1.99 7.84
N LEU A 214 6.50 -1.07 8.73
CA LEU A 214 7.36 -0.05 9.31
C LEU A 214 8.47 -0.66 10.19
N ASP A 215 8.12 -1.63 11.03
CA ASP A 215 9.07 -2.34 11.89
C ASP A 215 10.23 -2.93 11.07
N LEU A 216 9.91 -3.55 9.92
CA LEU A 216 10.92 -4.13 9.04
C LEU A 216 11.80 -3.08 8.36
N VAL A 217 11.27 -1.89 8.05
CA VAL A 217 12.09 -0.76 7.58
C VAL A 217 13.09 -0.32 8.64
N HIS A 218 12.68 -0.28 9.91
CA HIS A 218 13.55 0.10 11.03
C HIS A 218 14.61 -0.96 11.33
N ASP A 219 14.24 -2.23 11.35
CA ASP A 219 15.21 -3.31 11.56
C ASP A 219 16.30 -3.28 10.47
N TRP A 220 15.90 -3.05 9.23
CA TRP A 220 16.84 -2.95 8.13
C TRP A 220 17.79 -1.76 8.28
N GLU A 221 17.34 -0.65 8.87
CA GLU A 221 18.22 0.48 9.17
C GLU A 221 19.41 0.08 10.06
N SER A 222 19.20 -0.91 10.93
CA SER A 222 20.17 -1.39 11.92
C SER A 222 21.02 -2.59 11.47
N SER A 223 20.65 -3.28 10.39
CA SER A 223 21.29 -4.53 9.95
C SER A 223 22.29 -4.35 8.79
N ASP A 224 23.36 -5.14 8.78
CA ASP A 224 24.28 -5.31 7.63
C ASP A 224 23.73 -6.29 6.56
N PHE A 225 22.45 -6.67 6.65
CA PHE A 225 21.82 -7.65 5.79
C PHE A 225 21.58 -7.09 4.37
N ASP A 226 22.19 -7.73 3.36
CA ASP A 226 21.91 -7.45 1.94
C ASP A 226 20.89 -8.45 1.39
N ALA A 227 19.60 -8.11 1.48
CA ALA A 227 18.54 -8.97 0.92
C ALA A 227 18.40 -8.87 -0.61
N TRP A 228 19.28 -8.11 -1.29
CA TRP A 228 19.18 -7.95 -2.74
C TRP A 228 19.23 -9.26 -3.53
N PRO A 229 20.05 -10.26 -3.17
CA PRO A 229 20.04 -11.57 -3.84
C PRO A 229 18.73 -12.33 -3.63
N GLU A 230 18.02 -12.06 -2.53
CA GLU A 230 16.78 -12.75 -2.16
C GLU A 230 15.55 -12.17 -2.86
N ILE A 231 15.50 -10.87 -3.17
CA ILE A 231 14.37 -10.25 -3.89
C ILE A 231 14.06 -10.97 -5.22
N PRO A 232 15.04 -11.24 -6.13
CA PRO A 232 14.84 -12.05 -7.33
C PRO A 232 14.38 -13.49 -7.09
N ARG A 233 14.83 -14.11 -5.99
CA ARG A 233 14.43 -15.47 -5.58
C ARG A 233 12.98 -15.46 -5.11
N PHE A 234 12.63 -14.45 -4.30
CA PHE A 234 11.29 -14.19 -3.83
C PHE A 234 10.32 -13.91 -4.98
N MET A 235 10.67 -13.00 -5.88
CA MET A 235 9.85 -12.64 -7.05
C MET A 235 9.64 -13.80 -8.02
N ARG A 236 10.46 -14.86 -7.99
CA ARG A 236 10.16 -16.09 -8.74
C ARG A 236 9.05 -16.93 -8.10
N ASN A 237 9.00 -16.94 -6.77
CA ASN A 237 8.06 -17.75 -6.01
C ASN A 237 6.72 -17.03 -5.78
N VAL A 238 6.71 -15.69 -5.84
CA VAL A 238 5.52 -14.84 -5.60
C VAL A 238 5.17 -13.97 -6.79
N GLY A 239 6.10 -13.70 -7.71
CA GLY A 239 5.87 -12.83 -8.88
C GLY A 239 4.97 -13.43 -9.95
N VAL A 240 4.32 -14.56 -9.67
CA VAL A 240 3.15 -15.03 -10.42
C VAL A 240 1.88 -14.26 -10.01
N LEU A 241 1.89 -13.57 -8.86
CA LEU A 241 0.69 -12.94 -8.29
C LEU A 241 0.68 -11.42 -8.37
N LEU A 242 1.80 -10.71 -8.25
CA LEU A 242 1.72 -9.25 -8.15
C LEU A 242 1.33 -8.58 -9.49
N GLU A 243 0.12 -8.05 -9.55
CA GLU A 243 -0.46 -7.39 -10.73
C GLU A 243 -0.42 -5.87 -10.62
N PHE A 244 -0.55 -5.31 -9.41
CA PHE A 244 -0.66 -3.87 -9.20
C PHE A 244 0.23 -3.32 -8.08
N VAL A 245 0.64 -2.07 -8.24
CA VAL A 245 1.21 -1.23 -7.18
C VAL A 245 0.43 0.08 -7.18
N ALA A 246 -0.40 0.28 -6.15
CA ALA A 246 -1.10 1.53 -5.92
C ALA A 246 -0.22 2.45 -5.07
N LEU A 247 0.01 3.66 -5.55
CA LEU A 247 0.66 4.73 -4.81
C LEU A 247 -0.34 5.85 -4.57
N ASP A 248 -0.82 5.96 -3.34
CA ASP A 248 -1.76 7.01 -2.94
C ASP A 248 -1.05 8.26 -2.41
N GLU A 249 -1.76 9.38 -2.50
CA GLU A 249 -1.33 10.69 -1.97
C GLU A 249 0.05 11.15 -2.49
N ALA A 250 0.44 10.77 -3.71
CA ALA A 250 1.80 10.97 -4.19
C ALA A 250 2.25 12.45 -4.24
N GLN A 251 1.32 13.39 -4.37
CA GLN A 251 1.62 14.83 -4.26
C GLN A 251 2.16 15.24 -2.89
N MET A 252 1.82 14.49 -1.84
CA MET A 252 2.26 14.77 -0.48
C MET A 252 3.75 14.49 -0.33
N ALA A 253 4.29 13.45 -0.99
CA ALA A 253 5.73 13.28 -1.10
C ALA A 253 6.38 14.51 -1.77
N GLY A 254 5.80 14.99 -2.88
CA GLY A 254 6.21 16.21 -3.56
C GLY A 254 6.35 17.42 -2.63
N ARG A 255 5.35 17.61 -1.78
CA ARG A 255 5.28 18.71 -0.81
C ARG A 255 6.22 18.53 0.36
N ALA A 256 6.27 17.34 0.97
CA ALA A 256 7.08 17.04 2.13
C ALA A 256 8.57 17.11 1.80
N PHE A 257 8.94 16.72 0.58
CA PHE A 257 10.34 16.67 0.17
C PHE A 257 10.60 17.54 -1.06
N ARG A 258 10.18 18.82 -1.05
CA ARG A 258 10.30 19.72 -2.23
C ARG A 258 11.68 19.68 -2.88
N ARG A 259 12.74 19.60 -2.07
CA ARG A 259 14.16 19.53 -2.50
C ARG A 259 14.53 18.19 -3.16
N SER A 260 13.74 17.14 -2.96
CA SER A 260 13.79 15.90 -3.75
C SER A 260 13.30 16.06 -5.16
N PHE A 261 12.35 16.98 -5.34
CA PHE A 261 11.55 17.11 -6.54
C PHE A 261 11.88 18.38 -7.33
N THR A 262 12.97 19.06 -6.98
CA THR A 262 13.55 20.18 -7.75
C THR A 262 14.44 19.67 -8.87
N THR A 263 14.52 20.47 -9.94
CA THR A 263 15.51 20.27 -11.02
C THR A 263 16.95 20.35 -10.50
N ALA A 264 17.91 19.83 -11.26
CA ALA A 264 19.33 19.83 -10.90
C ALA A 264 19.91 21.24 -10.69
N ASP A 265 19.28 22.26 -11.28
CA ASP A 265 19.62 23.67 -11.12
C ASP A 265 18.90 24.34 -9.93
N TRP A 266 18.07 23.59 -9.19
CA TRP A 266 17.29 24.04 -8.02
C TRP A 266 16.33 25.21 -8.29
N LYS A 267 16.12 25.58 -9.56
CA LYS A 267 15.37 26.79 -9.95
C LYS A 267 13.89 26.54 -10.23
N SER A 268 13.50 25.29 -10.47
CA SER A 268 12.12 24.96 -10.83
C SER A 268 11.57 23.82 -9.96
N TYR A 269 10.43 24.07 -9.35
CA TYR A 269 9.62 23.04 -8.70
C TYR A 269 8.98 22.16 -9.77
N ARG A 270 9.05 20.83 -9.61
CA ARG A 270 8.28 19.89 -10.45
C ARG A 270 7.06 19.43 -9.65
N PRO A 271 5.88 20.07 -9.82
CA PRO A 271 4.67 19.77 -9.04
C PRO A 271 4.08 18.39 -9.33
N LEU A 272 4.51 17.76 -10.42
CA LEU A 272 4.17 16.40 -10.79
C LEU A 272 5.47 15.60 -11.00
N LEU A 273 5.37 14.27 -10.86
CA LEU A 273 6.37 13.27 -11.22
C LEU A 273 6.73 13.32 -12.73
N GLY A 274 7.21 14.45 -13.26
CA GLY A 274 7.48 14.64 -14.68
C GLY A 274 8.65 13.79 -15.19
N ASP A 275 8.86 13.73 -16.50
CA ASP A 275 9.71 12.77 -17.24
C ASP A 275 11.11 12.42 -16.67
N ARG A 276 11.75 13.33 -15.92
CA ARG A 276 13.03 13.07 -15.23
C ARG A 276 12.90 12.56 -13.80
N LEU A 277 11.77 12.80 -13.13
CA LEU A 277 11.33 12.03 -11.99
C LEU A 277 10.64 10.74 -12.42
N GLN A 278 10.03 10.64 -13.59
CA GLN A 278 9.95 9.31 -14.20
C GLN A 278 11.34 8.69 -14.25
N ALA A 279 12.45 9.37 -14.53
CA ALA A 279 13.79 8.74 -14.39
C ALA A 279 14.33 8.57 -12.94
N SER A 280 14.03 9.45 -11.97
CA SER A 280 14.50 9.36 -10.56
C SER A 280 13.57 8.57 -9.64
N PHE A 281 12.25 8.75 -9.78
CA PHE A 281 11.23 7.79 -9.39
C PHE A 281 11.47 6.48 -10.16
N ARG A 282 11.75 6.40 -11.49
CA ARG A 282 12.30 5.17 -12.16
C ARG A 282 13.72 4.78 -11.73
N ARG A 283 14.40 5.52 -10.84
CA ARG A 283 15.66 5.05 -10.21
C ARG A 283 15.46 4.56 -8.79
N CYS A 284 14.47 5.10 -8.07
CA CYS A 284 14.09 4.66 -6.71
C CYS A 284 12.94 3.64 -6.77
N VAL A 285 11.74 4.06 -7.19
CA VAL A 285 10.56 3.21 -7.40
C VAL A 285 10.65 2.41 -8.69
N GLY A 286 10.98 2.95 -9.86
CA GLY A 286 11.36 2.15 -11.02
C GLY A 286 12.80 1.71 -11.05
N GLY A 287 13.62 1.97 -10.03
CA GLY A 287 14.77 1.09 -9.80
C GLY A 287 14.26 -0.28 -9.35
N ILE A 288 13.23 -0.26 -8.49
CA ILE A 288 12.46 -1.43 -8.07
C ILE A 288 11.60 -1.96 -9.23
N LEU A 289 10.83 -1.12 -9.92
CA LEU A 289 9.99 -1.53 -11.05
C LEU A 289 10.83 -1.90 -12.27
N ALA A 290 11.97 -1.27 -12.56
CA ALA A 290 12.84 -1.67 -13.69
C ALA A 290 13.78 -2.83 -13.34
N CYS A 291 14.21 -3.03 -12.08
CA CYS A 291 14.89 -4.27 -11.69
C CYS A 291 13.91 -5.44 -11.66
N CYS A 292 12.73 -5.26 -11.06
CA CYS A 292 11.68 -6.27 -11.14
C CYS A 292 11.28 -6.47 -12.62
N ALA A 293 11.13 -5.43 -13.46
CA ALA A 293 10.86 -5.59 -14.89
C ALA A 293 12.00 -6.22 -15.67
N ALA A 294 13.27 -5.90 -15.42
CA ALA A 294 14.41 -6.51 -16.11
C ALA A 294 14.57 -7.97 -15.71
N LEU A 295 14.29 -8.30 -14.45
CA LEU A 295 14.42 -9.64 -13.90
C LEU A 295 13.20 -10.53 -14.20
N LEU A 296 12.02 -9.93 -14.34
CA LEU A 296 10.80 -10.56 -14.85
C LEU A 296 10.89 -10.72 -16.39
N ARG A 297 11.32 -9.69 -17.15
CA ARG A 297 11.51 -9.76 -18.62
C ARG A 297 12.58 -10.76 -19.04
N SER A 298 13.71 -10.82 -18.34
CA SER A 298 14.76 -11.84 -18.62
C SER A 298 14.27 -13.28 -18.38
N ARG A 299 13.07 -13.45 -17.81
CA ARG A 299 12.43 -14.74 -17.54
C ARG A 299 11.01 -14.87 -18.09
N GLY A 300 10.59 -13.96 -18.99
CA GLY A 300 9.27 -13.99 -19.64
C GLY A 300 8.07 -13.66 -18.74
N ILE A 301 8.28 -13.12 -17.54
CA ILE A 301 7.22 -12.75 -16.60
C ILE A 301 6.82 -11.28 -16.80
N ARG A 302 5.51 -10.99 -16.78
CA ARG A 302 4.96 -9.65 -17.01
C ARG A 302 5.19 -8.74 -15.79
N PHE A 303 5.32 -7.45 -16.03
CA PHE A 303 5.58 -6.47 -14.99
C PHE A 303 4.28 -5.99 -14.30
N PRO A 304 4.22 -5.82 -12.95
CA PRO A 304 3.05 -5.27 -12.28
C PRO A 304 2.76 -3.84 -12.74
N ARG A 305 1.49 -3.52 -12.97
CA ARG A 305 1.01 -2.18 -13.32
C ARG A 305 1.13 -1.25 -12.12
N THR A 306 1.30 0.05 -12.38
CA THR A 306 1.38 1.06 -11.30
C THR A 306 0.24 2.04 -11.47
N VAL A 307 -0.52 2.25 -10.40
CA VAL A 307 -1.58 3.26 -10.34
C VAL A 307 -1.15 4.33 -9.36
N VAL A 308 -1.11 5.58 -9.80
CA VAL A 308 -0.71 6.71 -8.96
C VAL A 308 -1.91 7.63 -8.73
N GLY A 309 -2.34 7.77 -7.48
CA GLY A 309 -3.34 8.74 -7.05
C GLY A 309 -2.70 10.11 -6.80
N ILE A 310 -3.21 11.15 -7.46
CA ILE A 310 -2.77 12.53 -7.28
C ILE A 310 -3.97 13.45 -7.02
N TYR A 311 -3.82 14.32 -6.02
CA TYR A 311 -4.78 15.37 -5.70
C TYR A 311 -4.24 16.71 -6.20
N PRO A 312 -5.00 17.46 -7.03
CA PRO A 312 -4.71 18.86 -7.28
C PRO A 312 -4.70 19.59 -5.93
N SER A 313 -3.70 20.43 -5.70
CA SER A 313 -3.77 21.39 -4.59
C SER A 313 -5.05 22.19 -4.71
N LEU A 314 -5.90 22.16 -3.68
CA LEU A 314 -6.70 23.33 -3.36
C LEU A 314 -5.75 24.47 -2.96
#